data_AF-X6PDX5-F1
#
_entry.id   AF-X6PDX5-F1
#
_cell.length_a   1.000
_cell.length_b   1.000
_cell.length_c   1.000
_cell.angle_alpha   90.00
_cell.angle_beta   90.00
_cell.angle_gamma   90.00
#
_symmetry.space_group_name_H-M   'P 1'
#
loop_
_entity.id
_entity.type
_entity.pdbx_description
1 polymer ?
#
loop_
_entity_poly.entity_id
_entity_poly.type
_entity_poly.pdbx_seq_one_letter_code
_entity_poly.pdbx_strand_id
1 'polypeptide(L)'
;MLWNGKWKDYECVFDYEHRTIMLFDQNKLQIKSLQFGNPNKSSLEFNVSIQWYNHIDINETHTKWQKHTNIFINFNYLLIVELLNCYAYISNTQDFNSFHVTWKSNDDITHKEPLNPYSITFKQGIQHVQHNLQVRSHFMPGTDELIFFDCKFDKCMPAIPSKISKMNDSDVLLHNIYKYLPHYPIIQVHWEIQYGFMVPYKRTIGIERNHLPKSVPFQDEFISLNQKTKFNPLLYECDLHKLKIMQDTVNVKLTKNNELQKLFHEITKNGYLYDLITFQYKNNEKEEKELCDNIKQAINFNEKDENGKLILNHKIFTILNELKILYHDDIHKQMGYPLQLWNICAILLYCSKSCN
;
A
#
# COMPACT_ATOMS: atom_id res chain seq x y z
N MET A 1 -14.28 18.25 -16.69
CA MET A 1 -13.49 18.52 -17.91
C MET A 1 -13.90 19.86 -18.52
N LEU A 2 -12.99 20.46 -19.30
CA LEU A 2 -12.81 21.86 -19.66
C LEU A 2 -13.87 22.46 -20.60
N TRP A 3 -14.68 23.39 -20.08
CA TRP A 3 -15.07 24.59 -20.84
C TRP A 3 -14.25 25.74 -20.24
N ASN A 4 -13.14 26.11 -20.91
CA ASN A 4 -12.27 27.27 -20.63
C ASN A 4 -11.05 27.09 -19.68
N GLY A 5 -10.36 25.94 -19.64
CA GLY A 5 -9.11 25.88 -18.86
C GLY A 5 -9.27 25.68 -17.35
N LYS A 6 -10.49 25.80 -16.81
CA LYS A 6 -10.74 25.85 -15.35
C LYS A 6 -11.53 24.65 -14.86
N TRP A 7 -11.09 24.09 -13.74
CA TRP A 7 -11.84 23.11 -12.96
C TRP A 7 -13.06 23.77 -12.32
N LYS A 8 -14.18 23.06 -12.32
CA LYS A 8 -15.44 23.46 -11.71
C LYS A 8 -16.14 22.23 -11.15
N ASP A 9 -16.74 22.43 -9.99
CA ASP A 9 -17.54 21.40 -9.32
C ASP A 9 -18.97 21.45 -9.85
N TYR A 10 -19.53 20.27 -10.08
CA TYR A 10 -20.89 20.06 -10.55
C TYR A 10 -21.51 18.95 -9.72
N GLU A 11 -22.78 19.11 -9.34
CA GLU A 11 -23.59 17.94 -9.00
C GLU A 11 -23.95 17.23 -10.30
N CYS A 12 -23.81 15.91 -10.34
CA CYS A 12 -24.08 15.13 -11.54
C CYS A 12 -25.14 14.07 -11.31
N VAL A 13 -26.04 13.94 -12.29
CA VAL A 13 -26.98 12.82 -12.40
C VAL A 13 -26.75 12.17 -13.76
N PHE A 14 -26.69 10.85 -13.79
CA PHE A 14 -26.61 10.12 -15.05
C PHE A 14 -28.01 9.71 -15.51
N ASP A 15 -28.44 10.25 -16.65
CA ASP A 15 -29.63 9.81 -17.36
C ASP A 15 -29.27 8.59 -18.20
N TYR A 16 -29.61 7.41 -17.68
CA TYR A 16 -29.34 6.13 -18.31
C TYR A 16 -30.11 5.94 -19.62
N GLU A 17 -31.34 6.45 -19.72
CA GLU A 17 -32.20 6.24 -20.90
C GLU A 17 -31.67 7.01 -22.12
N HIS A 18 -31.16 8.22 -21.88
CA HIS A 18 -30.64 9.10 -22.93
C HIS A 18 -29.11 9.11 -22.99
N ARG A 19 -28.44 8.27 -22.18
CA ARG A 19 -26.99 8.17 -22.04
C ARG A 19 -26.32 9.55 -21.91
N THR A 20 -26.83 10.35 -21.00
CA THR A 20 -26.43 11.74 -20.84
C THR A 20 -26.08 12.00 -19.39
N ILE A 21 -24.91 12.59 -19.13
CA ILE A 21 -24.58 13.11 -17.81
C ILE A 21 -25.17 14.51 -17.71
N MET A 22 -26.13 14.70 -16.81
CA MET A 22 -26.68 16.00 -16.46
C MET A 22 -25.82 16.61 -15.36
N LEU A 23 -25.20 17.76 -15.65
CA LEU A 23 -24.33 18.51 -14.76
C LEU A 23 -25.08 19.75 -14.26
N PHE A 24 -25.34 19.82 -12.97
CA PHE A 24 -25.97 20.96 -12.32
C PHE A 24 -24.91 21.89 -11.72
N ASP A 25 -24.85 23.11 -12.24
CA ASP A 25 -24.03 24.20 -11.70
C ASP A 25 -24.83 24.91 -10.60
N GLN A 26 -24.58 24.56 -9.33
CA GLN A 26 -25.28 25.17 -8.19
C GLN A 26 -25.14 26.70 -8.15
N ASN A 27 -23.99 27.23 -8.57
CA ASN A 27 -23.72 28.67 -8.53
C ASN A 27 -24.55 29.44 -9.58
N LYS A 28 -24.80 28.80 -10.72
CA LYS A 28 -25.57 29.41 -11.82
C LYS A 28 -27.01 28.95 -11.89
N LEU A 29 -27.37 27.93 -11.10
CA LEU A 29 -28.63 27.20 -11.18
C LEU A 29 -28.93 26.74 -12.63
N GLN A 30 -27.90 26.25 -13.32
CA GLN A 30 -27.97 25.82 -14.72
C GLN A 30 -27.65 24.34 -14.84
N ILE A 31 -28.47 23.63 -15.61
CA ILE A 31 -28.19 22.24 -16.00
C ILE A 31 -27.51 22.26 -17.37
N LYS A 32 -26.44 21.48 -17.49
CA LYS A 32 -25.79 21.18 -18.77
C LYS A 32 -25.87 19.69 -19.02
N SER A 33 -26.15 19.29 -20.25
CA SER A 33 -26.05 17.90 -20.66
C SER A 33 -24.69 17.63 -21.29
N LEU A 34 -24.10 16.50 -20.94
CA LEU A 34 -22.95 15.92 -21.61
C LEU A 34 -23.39 14.59 -22.20
N GLN A 35 -23.55 14.55 -23.53
CA GLN A 35 -23.91 13.31 -24.23
C GLN A 35 -22.76 12.32 -24.12
N PHE A 36 -23.06 11.10 -23.68
CA PHE A 36 -22.09 10.04 -23.46
C PHE A 36 -22.46 8.81 -24.31
N GLY A 37 -21.69 8.55 -25.36
CA GLY A 37 -22.02 7.48 -26.31
C GLY A 37 -23.20 7.83 -27.24
N ASN A 38 -23.74 6.80 -27.91
CA ASN A 38 -24.77 6.97 -28.93
C ASN A 38 -26.18 7.12 -28.31
N PRO A 39 -26.92 8.23 -28.56
CA PRO A 39 -28.24 8.47 -27.96
C PRO A 39 -29.33 7.52 -28.46
N ASN A 40 -29.07 6.71 -29.49
CA ASN A 40 -30.04 5.75 -29.99
C ASN A 40 -30.23 4.60 -29.00
N LYS A 41 -31.48 4.40 -28.55
CA LYS A 41 -31.89 3.37 -27.56
C LYS A 41 -31.47 1.93 -27.88
N SER A 42 -31.08 1.64 -29.12
CA SER A 42 -30.76 0.30 -29.63
C SER A 42 -29.27 -0.05 -29.66
N SER A 43 -28.36 0.89 -29.47
CA SER A 43 -26.93 0.57 -29.48
C SER A 43 -26.49 0.06 -28.11
N LEU A 44 -26.10 -1.21 -28.01
CA LEU A 44 -25.45 -1.82 -26.83
C LEU A 44 -24.01 -1.32 -26.60
N GLU A 45 -23.67 -0.13 -27.10
CA GLU A 45 -22.33 0.44 -27.06
C GLU A 45 -22.05 1.04 -25.69
N PHE A 46 -21.54 0.22 -24.77
CA PHE A 46 -20.71 0.71 -23.67
C PHE A 46 -19.27 0.22 -23.91
N ASN A 47 -18.61 0.84 -24.90
CA ASN A 47 -17.15 0.78 -25.04
C ASN A 47 -16.55 2.09 -24.51
N VAL A 48 -16.85 2.45 -23.26
CA VAL A 48 -16.21 3.61 -22.66
C VAL A 48 -15.13 3.17 -21.70
N SER A 49 -13.89 3.27 -22.15
CA SER A 49 -12.71 3.24 -21.28
C SER A 49 -12.67 4.58 -20.55
N ILE A 50 -13.04 4.58 -19.27
CA ILE A 50 -12.82 5.74 -18.41
C ILE A 50 -11.34 5.72 -18.02
N GLN A 51 -10.55 6.54 -18.70
CA GLN A 51 -9.15 6.75 -18.36
C GLN A 51 -9.07 7.65 -17.14
N TRP A 52 -8.73 7.08 -15.99
CA TRP A 52 -8.54 7.82 -14.75
C TRP A 52 -7.20 8.54 -14.78
N TYR A 53 -7.22 9.83 -15.14
CA TYR A 53 -6.06 10.70 -14.96
C TYR A 53 -6.04 11.22 -13.52
N ASN A 54 -5.41 10.47 -12.63
CA ASN A 54 -4.96 11.03 -11.36
C ASN A 54 -3.77 11.94 -11.67
N HIS A 55 -4.04 13.23 -11.86
CA HIS A 55 -3.00 14.26 -11.91
C HIS A 55 -2.50 14.52 -10.48
N ILE A 56 -1.94 13.48 -9.86
CA ILE A 56 -1.12 13.64 -8.67
C ILE A 56 0.27 13.94 -9.22
N ASP A 57 0.62 15.22 -9.26
CA ASP A 57 1.97 15.65 -9.60
C ASP A 57 2.89 15.28 -8.43
N ILE A 58 3.44 14.07 -8.46
CA ILE A 58 4.29 13.52 -7.38
C ILE A 58 5.74 14.06 -7.49
N ASN A 59 6.04 14.92 -8.47
CA ASN A 59 7.42 15.32 -8.75
C ASN A 59 7.97 16.46 -7.88
N GLU A 60 7.16 17.16 -7.07
CA GLU A 60 7.65 18.35 -6.35
C GLU A 60 7.82 18.22 -4.83
N THR A 61 7.68 17.03 -4.24
CA THR A 61 7.98 16.86 -2.80
C THR A 61 9.01 15.77 -2.55
N HIS A 62 10.28 16.19 -2.43
CA HIS A 62 11.39 15.37 -1.93
C HIS A 62 11.26 14.93 -0.45
N THR A 63 10.07 15.04 0.13
CA THR A 63 9.78 14.56 1.48
C THR A 63 9.38 13.08 1.38
N LYS A 64 10.34 12.19 1.64
CA LYS A 64 10.11 10.76 1.88
C LYS A 64 8.99 10.58 2.92
N TRP A 65 7.79 10.21 2.47
CA TRP A 65 6.70 9.81 3.35
C TRP A 65 6.93 8.40 3.85
N GLN A 66 7.44 8.29 5.09
CA GLN A 66 7.53 7.04 5.83
C GLN A 66 6.80 7.20 7.16
N LYS A 67 5.90 6.26 7.43
CA LYS A 67 4.86 6.20 8.49
C LYS A 67 3.59 6.99 8.20
N HIS A 68 2.59 6.30 7.63
CA HIS A 68 1.29 6.14 8.30
C HIS A 68 0.43 5.04 7.66
N THR A 69 0.80 3.77 7.89
CA THR A 69 -0.12 2.61 7.77
C THR A 69 -1.18 2.57 8.88
N ASN A 70 -1.36 3.63 9.68
CA ASN A 70 -2.48 3.76 10.63
C ASN A 70 -3.08 5.17 10.79
N ILE A 71 -2.64 6.18 10.02
CA ILE A 71 -3.34 7.49 9.91
C ILE A 71 -3.79 7.79 8.46
N PHE A 72 -3.50 6.90 7.50
CA PHE A 72 -4.24 6.85 6.23
C PHE A 72 -5.68 6.30 6.38
N ILE A 73 -6.05 5.80 7.56
CA ILE A 73 -7.32 5.12 7.83
C ILE A 73 -8.51 6.08 8.09
N ASN A 74 -8.35 7.41 7.98
CA ASN A 74 -9.53 8.29 8.15
C ASN A 74 -9.79 9.27 7.00
N PHE A 75 -8.76 9.93 6.46
CA PHE A 75 -8.98 10.83 5.32
C PHE A 75 -9.10 10.10 3.97
N ASN A 76 -8.52 8.90 3.87
CA ASN A 76 -8.71 8.02 2.72
C ASN A 76 -9.79 6.98 2.93
N TYR A 77 -10.25 6.68 4.15
CA TYR A 77 -11.42 5.81 4.29
C TYR A 77 -12.65 6.51 3.74
N LEU A 78 -12.84 7.83 3.90
CA LEU A 78 -13.98 8.50 3.29
C LEU A 78 -13.87 8.53 1.76
N LEU A 79 -12.71 8.89 1.18
CA LEU A 79 -12.55 8.94 -0.27
C LEU A 79 -12.46 7.55 -0.92
N ILE A 80 -11.84 6.56 -0.27
CA ILE A 80 -11.77 5.17 -0.74
C ILE A 80 -13.07 4.44 -0.44
N VAL A 81 -13.80 4.72 0.64
CA VAL A 81 -15.17 4.21 0.85
C VAL A 81 -16.15 4.95 -0.03
N GLU A 82 -15.97 6.22 -0.39
CA GLU A 82 -16.77 6.90 -1.40
C GLU A 82 -16.41 6.44 -2.80
N LEU A 83 -15.15 6.13 -3.10
CA LEU A 83 -14.73 5.53 -4.36
C LEU A 83 -15.11 4.07 -4.45
N LEU A 84 -15.02 3.29 -3.37
CA LEU A 84 -15.48 1.89 -3.30
C LEU A 84 -16.99 1.80 -3.17
N ASN A 85 -17.66 2.76 -2.53
CA ASN A 85 -19.12 2.86 -2.55
C ASN A 85 -19.56 3.42 -3.89
N CYS A 86 -18.84 4.32 -4.56
CA CYS A 86 -19.12 4.67 -5.94
C CYS A 86 -18.82 3.48 -6.84
N TYR A 87 -17.77 2.71 -6.62
CA TYR A 87 -17.44 1.52 -7.40
C TYR A 87 -18.47 0.41 -7.15
N ALA A 88 -18.88 0.21 -5.90
CA ALA A 88 -19.91 -0.74 -5.49
C ALA A 88 -21.30 -0.26 -5.92
N TYR A 89 -21.58 1.04 -5.89
CA TYR A 89 -22.82 1.64 -6.35
C TYR A 89 -22.89 1.62 -7.87
N ILE A 90 -21.82 1.96 -8.59
CA ILE A 90 -21.70 1.84 -10.05
C ILE A 90 -21.71 0.35 -10.48
N SER A 91 -21.11 -0.56 -9.69
CA SER A 91 -21.19 -2.00 -9.94
C SER A 91 -22.51 -2.63 -9.50
N ASN A 92 -23.31 -1.95 -8.65
CA ASN A 92 -24.62 -2.42 -8.20
C ASN A 92 -25.78 -1.70 -8.91
N THR A 93 -25.53 -0.59 -9.61
CA THR A 93 -26.51 0.09 -10.46
C THR A 93 -26.67 -0.71 -11.75
N GLN A 94 -27.45 -1.79 -11.62
CA GLN A 94 -28.07 -2.58 -12.68
C GLN A 94 -27.19 -2.83 -13.91
N ASP A 95 -26.51 -3.98 -13.88
CA ASP A 95 -25.92 -4.75 -14.97
C ASP A 95 -26.84 -4.82 -16.22
N PHE A 96 -26.90 -3.75 -17.00
CA PHE A 96 -27.81 -3.68 -18.14
C PHE A 96 -27.18 -4.37 -19.35
N ASN A 97 -27.75 -5.52 -19.75
CA ASN A 97 -27.45 -6.20 -21.01
C ASN A 97 -25.96 -6.56 -21.26
N SER A 98 -25.13 -6.58 -20.23
CA SER A 98 -23.70 -6.81 -20.38
C SER A 98 -23.38 -8.30 -20.33
N PHE A 99 -22.66 -8.76 -21.34
CA PHE A 99 -21.91 -9.99 -21.29
C PHE A 99 -20.79 -9.79 -20.27
N HIS A 100 -20.78 -10.57 -19.20
CA HIS A 100 -19.78 -10.45 -18.15
C HIS A 100 -18.76 -11.55 -18.27
N VAL A 101 -17.49 -11.16 -18.29
CA VAL A 101 -16.39 -12.07 -18.04
C VAL A 101 -16.11 -12.08 -16.55
N THR A 102 -16.09 -13.28 -15.97
CA THR A 102 -15.74 -13.47 -14.57
C THR A 102 -14.53 -14.38 -14.45
N TRP A 103 -13.61 -14.03 -13.57
CA TRP A 103 -12.42 -14.85 -13.29
C TRP A 103 -12.14 -14.82 -11.79
N LYS A 104 -11.47 -15.85 -11.30
CA LYS A 104 -11.02 -15.93 -9.90
C LYS A 104 -9.54 -15.63 -9.82
N SER A 105 -9.15 -14.83 -8.84
CA SER A 105 -7.73 -14.62 -8.48
C SER A 105 -7.23 -15.77 -7.59
N ASN A 106 -5.92 -15.77 -7.32
CA ASN A 106 -5.30 -16.71 -6.37
C ASN A 106 -5.83 -16.55 -4.93
N ASP A 107 -6.40 -15.39 -4.60
CA ASP A 107 -6.99 -15.09 -3.29
C ASP A 107 -8.48 -15.50 -3.22
N ASP A 108 -8.95 -16.33 -4.17
CA ASP A 108 -10.36 -16.71 -4.35
C ASP A 108 -11.34 -15.54 -4.58
N ILE A 109 -10.83 -14.32 -4.76
CA ILE A 109 -11.65 -13.15 -5.09
C ILE A 109 -12.14 -13.30 -6.54
N THR A 110 -13.46 -13.29 -6.71
CA THR A 110 -14.11 -13.31 -8.02
C THR A 110 -14.20 -11.89 -8.56
N HIS A 111 -13.59 -11.66 -9.71
CA HIS A 111 -13.69 -10.40 -10.44
C HIS A 111 -14.73 -10.52 -11.55
N LYS A 112 -15.35 -9.40 -11.88
CA LYS A 112 -16.29 -9.27 -12.99
C LYS A 112 -15.87 -8.10 -13.87
N GLU A 113 -15.89 -8.29 -15.18
CA GLU A 113 -15.62 -7.26 -16.17
C GLU A 113 -16.73 -7.28 -17.23
N PRO A 114 -17.42 -6.17 -17.47
CA PRO A 114 -18.38 -6.07 -18.55
C PRO A 114 -17.65 -5.92 -19.89
N LEU A 115 -17.99 -6.77 -20.87
CA LEU A 115 -17.48 -6.66 -22.24
C LEU A 115 -18.67 -6.57 -23.21
N ASN A 116 -18.55 -5.78 -24.28
CA ASN A 116 -19.55 -5.77 -25.34
C ASN A 116 -19.25 -6.89 -26.35
N PRO A 117 -20.06 -7.96 -26.42
CA PRO A 117 -19.71 -9.13 -27.21
C PRO A 117 -19.81 -8.88 -28.72
N TYR A 118 -20.51 -7.82 -29.14
CA TYR A 118 -20.70 -7.46 -30.54
C TYR A 118 -19.56 -6.62 -31.13
N SER A 119 -18.79 -5.94 -30.28
CA SER A 119 -17.71 -5.05 -30.72
C SER A 119 -16.31 -5.55 -30.38
N ILE A 120 -16.21 -6.49 -29.43
CA ILE A 120 -14.92 -6.99 -28.97
C ILE A 120 -14.65 -8.41 -29.49
N THR A 121 -13.45 -8.60 -30.02
CA THR A 121 -12.90 -9.93 -30.32
C THR A 121 -12.46 -10.61 -29.04
N PHE A 122 -12.32 -11.94 -29.09
CA PHE A 122 -11.78 -12.70 -27.96
C PHE A 122 -10.38 -12.20 -27.55
N LYS A 123 -9.52 -11.94 -28.53
CA LYS A 123 -8.20 -11.35 -28.32
C LYS A 123 -8.25 -10.02 -27.58
N GLN A 124 -9.08 -9.10 -28.04
CA GLN A 124 -9.24 -7.79 -27.42
C GLN A 124 -9.82 -7.91 -26.01
N GLY A 125 -10.75 -8.84 -25.78
CA GLY A 125 -11.29 -9.12 -24.46
C GLY A 125 -10.20 -9.61 -23.49
N ILE A 126 -9.35 -10.52 -23.94
CA ILE A 126 -8.20 -11.00 -23.15
C ILE A 126 -7.22 -9.85 -22.85
N GLN A 127 -6.89 -9.03 -23.85
CA GLN A 127 -6.02 -7.86 -23.67
C GLN A 127 -6.60 -6.83 -22.70
N HIS A 128 -7.92 -6.62 -22.73
CA HIS A 128 -8.62 -5.73 -21.81
C HIS A 128 -8.53 -6.25 -20.37
N VAL A 129 -8.79 -7.55 -20.15
CA VAL A 129 -8.64 -8.17 -18.83
C VAL A 129 -7.18 -8.10 -18.34
N GLN A 130 -6.21 -8.37 -19.22
CA GLN A 130 -4.78 -8.25 -18.91
C GLN A 130 -4.41 -6.82 -18.48
N HIS A 131 -4.88 -5.80 -19.21
CA HIS A 131 -4.64 -4.40 -18.87
C HIS A 131 -5.22 -4.03 -17.51
N ASN A 132 -6.46 -4.44 -17.22
CA ASN A 132 -7.10 -4.16 -15.94
C ASN A 132 -6.39 -4.86 -14.77
N LEU A 133 -5.92 -6.08 -14.98
CA LEU A 133 -5.10 -6.80 -14.00
C LEU A 133 -3.78 -6.07 -13.74
N GLN A 134 -3.10 -5.60 -14.80
CA GLN A 134 -1.86 -4.83 -14.69
C GLN A 134 -2.06 -3.53 -13.91
N VAL A 135 -3.14 -2.80 -14.18
CA VAL A 135 -3.49 -1.57 -13.45
C VAL A 135 -3.73 -1.87 -11.96
N ARG A 136 -4.46 -2.94 -11.63
CA ARG A 136 -4.69 -3.35 -10.23
C ARG A 136 -3.39 -3.74 -9.52
N SER A 137 -2.54 -4.53 -10.17
CA SER A 137 -1.26 -4.96 -9.61
C SER A 137 -0.27 -3.78 -9.48
N HIS A 138 -0.38 -2.76 -10.32
CA HIS A 138 0.34 -1.50 -10.13
C HIS A 138 -0.06 -0.81 -8.82
N PHE A 139 -1.36 -0.74 -8.52
CA PHE A 139 -1.86 -0.01 -7.34
C PHE A 139 -1.66 -0.75 -6.01
N MET A 140 -1.64 -2.09 -5.99
CA MET A 140 -1.52 -2.84 -4.74
C MET A 140 -0.04 -3.04 -4.31
N PRO A 141 0.76 -3.89 -4.96
CA PRO A 141 2.17 -4.10 -4.62
C PRO A 141 3.18 -3.30 -5.47
N GLY A 142 2.74 -2.44 -6.41
CA GLY A 142 3.65 -1.77 -7.35
C GLY A 142 4.20 -2.70 -8.44
N THR A 143 3.60 -3.88 -8.64
CA THR A 143 4.01 -4.87 -9.64
C THR A 143 3.22 -4.67 -10.92
N ASP A 144 3.82 -4.14 -11.97
CA ASP A 144 3.15 -3.90 -13.26
C ASP A 144 3.92 -4.44 -14.46
N GLU A 145 5.03 -5.17 -14.25
CA GLU A 145 5.70 -5.93 -15.29
C GLU A 145 5.10 -7.35 -15.35
N LEU A 146 4.44 -7.68 -16.47
CA LEU A 146 3.81 -8.97 -16.66
C LEU A 146 4.87 -10.06 -16.91
N ILE A 147 4.88 -11.09 -16.07
CA ILE A 147 5.79 -12.25 -16.21
C ILE A 147 5.15 -13.32 -17.09
N PHE A 148 3.90 -13.66 -16.79
CA PHE A 148 3.13 -14.64 -17.53
C PHE A 148 1.65 -14.31 -17.46
N PHE A 149 0.93 -14.65 -18.52
CA PHE A 149 -0.53 -14.55 -18.63
C PHE A 149 -1.01 -15.71 -19.49
N ASP A 150 -1.87 -16.55 -18.94
CA ASP A 150 -2.38 -17.74 -19.61
C ASP A 150 -3.87 -17.94 -19.30
N CYS A 151 -4.67 -18.21 -20.32
CA CYS A 151 -6.10 -18.47 -20.17
C CYS A 151 -6.38 -19.96 -20.42
N LYS A 152 -6.86 -20.66 -19.39
CA LYS A 152 -7.17 -22.11 -19.45
C LYS A 152 -8.52 -22.33 -20.12
N PHE A 153 -8.53 -22.34 -21.46
CA PHE A 153 -9.75 -22.41 -22.27
C PHE A 153 -10.64 -23.63 -21.99
N ASP A 154 -10.03 -24.75 -21.60
CA ASP A 154 -10.69 -26.00 -21.23
C ASP A 154 -11.51 -25.90 -19.94
N LYS A 155 -11.20 -24.90 -19.10
CA LYS A 155 -11.86 -24.66 -17.82
C LYS A 155 -12.77 -23.43 -17.82
N CYS A 156 -12.78 -22.67 -18.92
CA CYS A 156 -13.74 -21.58 -19.12
C CYS A 156 -15.17 -22.15 -19.17
N MET A 157 -16.13 -21.42 -18.61
CA MET A 157 -17.55 -21.81 -18.62
C MET A 157 -18.41 -20.71 -19.25
N PRO A 158 -19.11 -20.95 -20.36
CA PRO A 158 -19.08 -22.17 -21.16
C PRO A 158 -17.75 -22.38 -21.88
N ALA A 159 -17.42 -23.64 -22.17
CA ALA A 159 -16.16 -24.03 -22.79
C ALA A 159 -15.96 -23.30 -24.12
N ILE A 160 -14.78 -22.72 -24.32
CA ILE A 160 -14.44 -22.04 -25.56
C ILE A 160 -14.04 -23.10 -26.60
N PRO A 161 -14.62 -23.09 -27.82
CA PRO A 161 -14.30 -24.09 -28.83
C PRO A 161 -12.80 -24.19 -29.11
N SER A 162 -12.26 -25.42 -29.10
CA SER A 162 -10.83 -25.68 -29.27
C SER A 162 -10.24 -25.21 -30.62
N LYS A 163 -11.10 -24.97 -31.62
CA LYS A 163 -10.71 -24.33 -32.89
C LYS A 163 -10.24 -22.89 -32.68
N ILE A 164 -10.86 -22.17 -31.75
CA ILE A 164 -10.52 -20.77 -31.43
C ILE A 164 -9.27 -20.70 -30.56
N SER A 165 -9.06 -21.68 -29.67
CA SER A 165 -7.87 -21.71 -28.81
C SER A 165 -6.58 -22.09 -29.54
N LYS A 166 -6.66 -22.90 -30.61
CA LYS A 166 -5.49 -23.36 -31.37
C LYS A 166 -5.10 -22.42 -32.51
N MET A 167 -6.05 -21.63 -33.00
CA MET A 167 -5.77 -20.59 -33.97
C MET A 167 -5.31 -19.35 -33.22
N ASN A 168 -4.06 -18.94 -33.40
CA ASN A 168 -3.59 -17.60 -33.00
C ASN A 168 -4.45 -16.46 -33.64
N ASP A 169 -5.34 -16.83 -34.56
CA ASP A 169 -6.41 -16.04 -35.18
C ASP A 169 -7.59 -15.78 -34.22
N SER A 170 -7.28 -15.13 -33.10
CA SER A 170 -8.22 -14.82 -32.01
C SER A 170 -9.12 -13.60 -32.28
N ASP A 171 -9.21 -13.19 -33.54
CA ASP A 171 -10.01 -12.06 -34.00
C ASP A 171 -11.52 -12.41 -34.16
N VAL A 172 -11.95 -13.54 -33.60
CA VAL A 172 -13.36 -13.92 -33.53
C VAL A 172 -14.08 -13.07 -32.49
N LEU A 173 -15.14 -12.36 -32.90
CA LEU A 173 -16.04 -11.64 -31.99
C LEU A 173 -16.60 -12.55 -30.90
N LEU A 174 -16.65 -12.07 -29.65
CA LEU A 174 -17.26 -12.82 -28.55
C LEU A 174 -18.70 -13.24 -28.85
N HIS A 175 -19.45 -12.42 -29.58
CA HIS A 175 -20.78 -12.74 -30.10
C HIS A 175 -20.78 -14.08 -30.85
N ASN A 176 -19.82 -14.30 -31.76
CA ASN A 176 -19.77 -15.52 -32.54
C ASN A 176 -19.45 -16.76 -31.70
N ILE A 177 -18.77 -16.58 -30.57
CA ILE A 177 -18.45 -17.65 -29.62
C ILE A 177 -19.69 -18.04 -28.81
N TYR A 178 -20.45 -17.04 -28.35
CA TYR A 178 -21.42 -17.22 -27.29
C TYR A 178 -22.89 -17.06 -27.70
N LYS A 179 -23.19 -16.68 -28.96
CA LYS A 179 -24.56 -16.39 -29.45
C LYS A 179 -25.57 -17.53 -29.34
N TYR A 180 -25.12 -18.77 -29.22
CA TYR A 180 -25.99 -19.95 -29.12
C TYR A 180 -26.29 -20.35 -27.67
N LEU A 181 -25.76 -19.62 -26.68
CA LEU A 181 -26.03 -19.90 -25.28
C LEU A 181 -27.41 -19.37 -24.88
N PRO A 182 -28.12 -20.08 -23.98
CA PRO A 182 -29.36 -19.57 -23.39
C PRO A 182 -29.13 -18.19 -22.75
N HIS A 183 -30.08 -17.28 -22.95
CA HIS A 183 -30.08 -15.92 -22.41
C HIS A 183 -29.03 -14.96 -22.98
N TYR A 184 -28.29 -15.32 -24.04
CA TYR A 184 -27.40 -14.40 -24.74
C TYR A 184 -28.16 -13.16 -25.26
N PRO A 185 -27.61 -11.92 -25.14
CA PRO A 185 -26.26 -11.57 -24.65
C PRO A 185 -26.14 -11.42 -23.13
N ILE A 186 -27.26 -11.55 -22.38
CA ILE A 186 -27.33 -11.38 -20.93
C ILE A 186 -26.87 -12.68 -20.24
N ILE A 187 -25.58 -12.98 -20.40
CA ILE A 187 -24.94 -14.17 -19.83
C ILE A 187 -23.70 -13.77 -19.04
N GLN A 188 -23.40 -14.59 -18.03
CA GLN A 188 -22.13 -14.56 -17.34
C GLN A 188 -21.27 -15.70 -17.88
N VAL A 189 -20.10 -15.37 -18.40
CA VAL A 189 -19.08 -16.35 -18.75
C VAL A 189 -17.96 -16.31 -17.71
N HIS A 190 -17.38 -17.47 -17.47
CA HIS A 190 -16.22 -17.65 -16.62
C HIS A 190 -14.99 -17.88 -17.49
N TRP A 191 -13.96 -17.06 -17.33
CA TRP A 191 -12.64 -17.27 -17.91
C TRP A 191 -11.67 -17.65 -16.79
N GLU A 192 -11.02 -18.81 -16.91
CA GLU A 192 -9.94 -19.17 -15.98
C GLU A 192 -8.63 -18.60 -16.49
N ILE A 193 -8.07 -17.65 -15.75
CA ILE A 193 -6.87 -16.89 -16.13
C ILE A 193 -5.83 -17.06 -15.04
N GLN A 194 -4.65 -17.55 -15.42
CA GLN A 194 -3.46 -17.60 -14.60
C GLN A 194 -2.54 -16.45 -15.01
N TYR A 195 -2.07 -15.66 -14.05
CA TYR A 195 -1.20 -14.53 -14.34
C TYR A 195 -0.22 -14.28 -13.20
N GLY A 196 0.88 -13.59 -13.52
CA GLY A 196 1.87 -13.14 -12.55
C GLY A 196 2.51 -11.83 -12.98
N PHE A 197 2.66 -10.91 -12.04
CA PHE A 197 3.34 -9.63 -12.22
C PHE A 197 4.56 -9.52 -11.30
N MET A 198 5.56 -8.76 -11.71
CA MET A 198 6.70 -8.34 -10.88
C MET A 198 6.84 -6.81 -10.88
N VAL A 199 7.62 -6.32 -9.91
CA VAL A 199 8.08 -4.94 -9.90
C VAL A 199 9.11 -4.78 -11.02
N PRO A 200 8.94 -3.83 -11.94
CA PRO A 200 9.91 -3.61 -13.00
C PRO A 200 11.31 -3.38 -12.44
N TYR A 201 12.33 -4.02 -13.01
CA TYR A 201 13.72 -3.82 -12.57
C TYR A 201 14.15 -2.33 -12.58
N LYS A 202 13.62 -1.52 -13.50
CA LYS A 202 13.84 -0.06 -13.52
C LYS A 202 13.34 0.68 -12.27
N ARG A 203 12.44 0.05 -11.49
CA ARG A 203 11.90 0.55 -10.22
C ARG A 203 12.48 -0.18 -9.01
N THR A 204 13.37 -1.16 -9.22
CA THR A 204 14.10 -1.79 -8.12
C THR A 204 15.39 -1.02 -7.87
N ILE A 205 15.77 -0.90 -6.59
CA ILE A 205 17.03 -0.27 -6.20
C ILE A 205 18.05 -1.39 -6.04
N GLY A 206 19.12 -1.33 -6.82
CA GLY A 206 20.28 -2.20 -6.61
C GLY A 206 20.91 -1.86 -5.26
N ILE A 207 20.81 -2.76 -4.28
CA ILE A 207 21.54 -2.64 -3.02
C ILE A 207 22.93 -3.20 -3.27
N GLU A 208 23.78 -2.44 -3.95
CA GLU A 208 25.22 -2.66 -3.83
C GLU A 208 25.57 -2.35 -2.37
N ARG A 209 25.96 -3.39 -1.61
CA ARG A 209 26.44 -3.22 -0.23
C ARG A 209 27.70 -2.37 -0.27
N ASN A 210 27.54 -1.05 -0.18
CA ASN A 210 28.63 -0.16 0.16
C ASN A 210 29.22 -0.70 1.46
N HIS A 211 30.51 -1.04 1.43
CA HIS A 211 31.22 -1.59 2.57
C HIS A 211 30.91 -0.73 3.80
N LEU A 212 30.14 -1.30 4.74
CA LEU A 212 29.82 -0.65 6.00
C LEU A 212 31.13 -0.11 6.58
N PRO A 213 31.21 1.18 6.95
CA PRO A 213 32.39 1.68 7.63
C PRO A 213 32.58 0.81 8.88
N LYS A 214 33.70 0.08 8.92
CA LYS A 214 34.11 -0.66 10.11
C LYS A 214 34.09 0.35 11.26
N SER A 215 33.18 0.12 12.22
CA SER A 215 33.00 0.85 13.48
C SER A 215 34.04 1.95 13.69
N VAL A 216 33.66 3.20 13.46
CA VAL A 216 34.50 4.35 13.78
C VAL A 216 34.84 4.26 15.28
N PRO A 217 36.13 4.24 15.68
CA PRO A 217 36.48 4.31 17.09
C PRO A 217 35.95 5.63 17.65
N PHE A 218 35.09 5.56 18.66
CA PHE A 218 34.55 6.75 19.31
C PHE A 218 35.70 7.52 19.97
N GLN A 219 36.04 8.68 19.41
CA GLN A 219 36.67 9.76 20.16
C GLN A 219 35.54 10.63 20.71
N ASP A 220 35.50 10.79 22.03
CA ASP A 220 34.62 11.69 22.76
C ASP A 220 34.92 13.16 22.41
N GLU A 221 34.52 13.62 21.22
CA GLU A 221 34.45 15.05 20.93
C GLU A 221 33.07 15.56 21.35
N PHE A 222 33.04 16.22 22.51
CA PHE A 222 31.93 17.02 22.99
C PHE A 222 31.57 18.09 21.94
N ILE A 223 30.53 17.82 21.14
CA ILE A 223 29.95 18.84 20.26
C ILE A 223 29.24 19.87 21.15
N SER A 224 29.83 21.07 21.21
CA SER A 224 29.26 22.27 21.83
C SER A 224 27.87 22.58 21.25
N LEU A 225 26.86 22.52 22.12
CA LEU A 225 25.42 22.60 21.80
C LEU A 225 24.91 24.02 21.45
N ASN A 226 25.79 24.97 21.11
CA ASN A 226 25.44 26.40 21.02
C ASN A 226 25.25 26.97 19.60
N GLN A 227 25.29 26.16 18.54
CA GLN A 227 24.94 26.63 17.20
C GLN A 227 23.42 26.55 16.96
N LYS A 228 22.75 27.71 17.05
CA LYS A 228 21.38 27.89 16.55
C LYS A 228 21.34 27.53 15.06
N THR A 229 20.61 26.47 14.72
CA THR A 229 20.32 26.10 13.33
C THR A 229 19.51 27.21 12.67
N LYS A 230 20.02 27.72 11.54
CA LYS A 230 19.35 28.74 10.73
C LYS A 230 18.15 28.07 10.04
N PHE A 231 16.94 28.41 10.47
CA PHE A 231 15.71 27.83 9.95
C PHE A 231 15.48 28.17 8.48
N ASN A 232 14.86 27.22 7.77
CA ASN A 232 14.47 27.32 6.37
C ASN A 232 13.32 28.35 6.22
N PRO A 233 13.43 29.39 5.36
CA PRO A 233 12.43 30.47 5.26
C PRO A 233 11.11 30.07 4.59
N LEU A 234 10.93 28.80 4.22
CA LEU A 234 9.77 28.32 3.46
C LEU A 234 8.63 27.75 4.33
N LEU A 235 8.71 27.86 5.66
CA LEU A 235 7.64 27.43 6.56
C LEU A 235 6.92 28.65 7.16
N TYR A 236 5.64 28.79 6.84
CA TYR A 236 4.78 29.86 7.35
C TYR A 236 4.35 29.56 8.79
N GLU A 237 4.27 30.59 9.64
CA GLU A 237 3.96 30.47 11.07
C GLU A 237 2.59 29.81 11.36
N CYS A 238 1.65 29.88 10.42
CA CYS A 238 0.35 29.22 10.51
C CYS A 238 0.41 27.68 10.42
N ASP A 239 1.43 27.11 9.76
CA ASP A 239 1.56 25.66 9.64
C ASP A 239 2.17 25.04 10.91
N LEU A 240 2.92 25.82 11.70
CA LEU A 240 3.46 25.38 12.99
C LEU A 240 2.35 25.13 14.02
N HIS A 241 1.33 25.99 14.06
CA HIS A 241 0.19 25.76 14.95
C HIS A 241 -0.64 24.54 14.55
N LYS A 242 -0.84 24.30 13.24
CA LYS A 242 -1.51 23.10 12.73
C LYS A 242 -0.71 21.84 13.00
N LEU A 243 0.61 21.87 12.81
CA LEU A 243 1.51 20.76 13.12
C LEU A 243 1.58 20.48 14.61
N LYS A 244 1.56 21.51 15.46
CA LYS A 244 1.53 21.36 16.92
C LYS A 244 0.21 20.76 17.39
N ILE A 245 -0.93 21.19 16.86
CA ILE A 245 -2.24 20.59 17.15
C ILE A 245 -2.29 19.14 16.66
N MET A 246 -1.75 18.83 15.47
CA MET A 246 -1.65 17.45 14.98
C MET A 246 -0.75 16.60 15.86
N GLN A 247 0.41 17.11 16.28
CA GLN A 247 1.33 16.43 17.17
C GLN A 247 0.73 16.19 18.56
N ASP A 248 0.05 17.18 19.12
CA ASP A 248 -0.63 17.07 20.42
C ASP A 248 -1.82 16.10 20.34
N THR A 249 -2.57 16.10 19.23
CA THR A 249 -3.70 15.16 19.00
C THR A 249 -3.22 13.72 18.76
N VAL A 250 -2.10 13.54 18.05
CA VAL A 250 -1.47 12.24 17.80
C VAL A 250 -0.82 11.70 19.08
N ASN A 251 -0.22 12.55 19.91
CA ASN A 251 0.39 12.16 21.19
C ASN A 251 -0.63 11.71 22.25
N VAL A 252 -1.87 12.18 22.18
CA VAL A 252 -2.95 11.80 23.12
C VAL A 252 -3.57 10.43 22.76
N LYS A 253 -3.43 9.96 21.51
CA LYS A 253 -3.99 8.67 21.02
C LYS A 253 -2.97 7.63 20.57
N LEU A 254 -1.68 7.95 20.53
CA LEU A 254 -0.63 6.93 20.42
C LEU A 254 -0.62 6.15 21.74
N THR A 255 -1.33 5.02 21.79
CA THR A 255 -0.96 3.93 22.68
C THR A 255 0.55 3.77 22.55
N LYS A 256 1.30 4.11 23.60
CA LYS A 256 2.76 3.95 23.60
C LYS A 256 3.01 2.50 23.22
N ASN A 257 3.55 2.32 22.02
CA ASN A 257 3.73 0.99 21.46
C ASN A 257 4.91 0.38 22.23
N ASN A 258 4.60 -0.24 23.36
CA ASN A 258 5.54 -0.71 24.38
C ASN A 258 6.23 -2.02 23.96
N GLU A 259 6.16 -2.42 22.69
CA GLU A 259 6.71 -3.70 22.21
C GLU A 259 8.21 -3.82 22.46
N LEU A 260 8.98 -2.72 22.33
CA LEU A 260 10.41 -2.73 22.70
C LEU A 260 10.62 -2.91 24.20
N GLN A 261 9.76 -2.33 25.04
CA GLN A 261 9.82 -2.49 26.49
C GLN A 261 9.47 -3.92 26.90
N LYS A 262 8.42 -4.50 26.29
CA LYS A 262 8.02 -5.90 26.49
C LYS A 262 9.14 -6.85 26.11
N LEU A 263 9.77 -6.63 24.94
CA LEU A 263 10.91 -7.41 24.49
C LEU A 263 12.06 -7.35 25.51
N PHE A 264 12.43 -6.16 25.99
CA PHE A 264 13.51 -5.99 26.97
C PHE A 264 13.15 -6.61 28.32
N HIS A 265 11.88 -6.54 28.72
CA HIS A 265 11.37 -7.19 29.93
C HIS A 265 11.52 -8.71 29.81
N GLU A 266 11.08 -9.31 28.71
CA GLU A 266 11.16 -10.74 28.45
C GLU A 266 12.62 -11.24 28.45
N ILE A 267 13.51 -10.52 27.77
CA ILE A 267 14.96 -10.83 27.73
C ILE A 267 15.56 -10.78 29.14
N THR A 268 15.19 -9.75 29.92
CA THR A 268 15.68 -9.59 31.31
C THR A 268 15.13 -10.69 32.22
N LYS A 269 13.86 -11.05 32.06
CA LYS A 269 13.18 -12.13 32.80
C LYS A 269 13.84 -13.49 32.53
N ASN A 270 14.25 -13.72 31.29
CA ASN A 270 14.94 -14.95 30.87
C ASN A 270 16.44 -14.99 31.21
N GLY A 271 16.97 -13.98 31.92
CA GLY A 271 18.37 -13.96 32.38
C GLY A 271 19.39 -13.41 31.38
N TYR A 272 18.94 -12.90 30.23
CA TYR A 272 19.79 -12.38 29.16
C TYR A 272 20.02 -10.86 29.25
N LEU A 273 19.95 -10.28 30.46
CA LEU A 273 20.17 -8.83 30.66
C LEU A 273 21.55 -8.39 30.14
N TYR A 274 22.56 -9.26 30.23
CA TYR A 274 23.91 -9.01 29.74
C TYR A 274 23.97 -8.77 28.24
N ASP A 275 23.10 -9.39 27.44
CA ASP A 275 23.12 -9.19 25.98
C ASP A 275 22.61 -7.80 25.56
N LEU A 276 21.86 -7.13 26.45
CA LEU A 276 21.37 -5.76 26.25
C LEU A 276 22.40 -4.68 26.63
N ILE A 277 23.51 -5.07 27.28
CA ILE A 277 24.49 -4.17 27.89
C ILE A 277 25.89 -4.58 27.41
N THR A 278 26.66 -3.64 26.89
CA THR A 278 28.02 -3.91 26.42
C THR A 278 28.93 -3.98 27.64
N PHE A 279 29.09 -5.18 28.21
CA PHE A 279 29.97 -5.39 29.34
C PHE A 279 31.45 -5.30 28.93
N GLN A 280 32.19 -4.41 29.60
CA GLN A 280 33.66 -4.33 29.52
C GLN A 280 34.39 -4.88 30.75
N TYR A 281 33.69 -5.36 31.78
CA TYR A 281 34.33 -5.85 32.99
C TYR A 281 34.49 -7.38 33.00
N LYS A 282 35.68 -7.80 33.43
CA LYS A 282 36.11 -9.19 33.55
C LYS A 282 36.35 -9.50 35.04
N ASN A 283 35.72 -10.56 35.53
CA ASN A 283 36.27 -11.54 36.48
C ASN A 283 35.74 -11.64 37.93
N ASN A 284 34.45 -11.43 38.23
CA ASN A 284 33.90 -11.98 39.49
C ASN A 284 32.37 -12.20 39.47
N GLU A 285 31.91 -13.45 39.61
CA GLU A 285 30.47 -13.81 39.58
C GLU A 285 29.63 -13.09 40.66
N LYS A 286 30.24 -12.70 41.78
CA LYS A 286 29.53 -11.97 42.85
C LYS A 286 29.20 -10.53 42.46
N GLU A 287 30.15 -9.85 41.80
CA GLU A 287 29.99 -8.46 41.33
C GLU A 287 28.97 -8.38 40.19
N GLU A 288 28.93 -9.42 39.35
CA GLU A 288 27.94 -9.59 38.28
C GLU A 288 26.50 -9.61 38.80
N LYS A 289 26.23 -10.40 39.85
CA LYS A 289 24.89 -10.47 40.46
C LYS A 289 24.47 -9.14 41.08
N GLU A 290 25.35 -8.51 41.85
CA GLU A 290 25.07 -7.21 42.49
C GLU A 290 24.78 -6.12 41.44
N LEU A 291 25.57 -6.09 40.36
CA LEU A 291 25.36 -5.15 39.27
C LEU A 291 24.02 -5.40 38.54
N CYS A 292 23.67 -6.65 38.26
CA CYS A 292 22.38 -6.99 37.66
C CYS A 292 21.21 -6.51 38.52
N ASP A 293 21.29 -6.68 39.83
CA ASP A 293 20.25 -6.23 40.76
C ASP A 293 20.17 -4.69 40.79
N ASN A 294 21.32 -4.01 40.80
CA ASN A 294 21.38 -2.54 40.69
C ASN A 294 20.78 -2.03 39.37
N ILE A 295 21.05 -2.69 38.25
CA ILE A 295 20.49 -2.35 36.94
C ILE A 295 18.99 -2.60 36.92
N LYS A 296 18.51 -3.75 37.41
CA LYS A 296 17.08 -4.09 37.50
C LYS A 296 16.32 -3.03 38.31
N GLN A 297 16.89 -2.56 39.41
CA GLN A 297 16.33 -1.44 40.18
C GLN A 297 16.32 -0.14 39.36
N ALA A 298 17.43 0.21 38.70
CA ALA A 298 17.54 1.44 37.91
C ALA A 298 16.56 1.51 36.72
N ILE A 299 16.22 0.37 36.12
CA ILE A 299 15.25 0.28 35.01
C ILE A 299 13.81 0.06 35.48
N ASN A 300 13.57 0.00 36.80
CA ASN A 300 12.28 -0.30 37.41
C ASN A 300 11.69 -1.64 36.92
N PHE A 301 12.51 -2.69 36.89
CA PHE A 301 12.08 -4.03 36.48
C PHE A 301 11.21 -4.69 37.55
N ASN A 302 10.03 -5.17 37.16
CA ASN A 302 9.14 -5.97 37.99
C ASN A 302 8.79 -7.27 37.26
N GLU A 303 9.24 -8.39 37.80
CA GLU A 303 9.05 -9.72 37.19
C GLU A 303 7.57 -10.10 37.00
N LYS A 304 6.67 -9.59 37.85
CA LYS A 304 5.24 -9.89 37.82
C LYS A 304 4.42 -8.97 36.92
N ASP A 305 5.03 -7.89 36.41
CA ASP A 305 4.33 -6.86 35.62
C ASP A 305 4.96 -6.73 34.24
N GLU A 306 4.49 -7.55 33.30
CA GLU A 306 4.95 -7.57 31.90
C GLU A 306 4.58 -6.28 31.15
N ASN A 307 3.54 -5.57 31.60
CA ASN A 307 3.16 -4.26 31.06
C ASN A 307 3.74 -3.09 31.88
N GLY A 308 4.62 -3.40 32.83
CA GLY A 308 5.26 -2.44 33.70
C GLY A 308 6.05 -1.40 32.92
N LYS A 309 6.13 -0.20 33.49
CA LYS A 309 6.84 0.93 32.91
C LYS A 309 8.36 0.73 33.04
N LEU A 310 8.94 -0.11 32.18
CA LEU A 310 10.38 -0.33 32.11
C LEU A 310 11.07 0.91 31.52
N ILE A 311 12.07 1.43 32.22
CA ILE A 311 12.76 2.67 31.81
C ILE A 311 13.85 2.32 30.78
N LEU A 312 13.60 2.63 29.51
CA LEU A 312 14.60 2.49 28.45
C LEU A 312 15.58 3.65 28.48
N ASN A 313 16.77 3.42 29.04
CA ASN A 313 17.86 4.39 29.08
C ASN A 313 19.06 3.89 28.26
N HIS A 314 19.46 4.64 27.25
CA HIS A 314 20.60 4.32 26.39
C HIS A 314 21.96 4.32 27.10
N LYS A 315 22.05 4.94 28.29
CA LYS A 315 23.23 4.85 29.15
C LYS A 315 23.34 3.50 29.87
N ILE A 316 22.20 2.84 30.08
CA ILE A 316 22.10 1.52 30.71
C ILE A 316 22.12 0.44 29.63
N PHE A 317 21.21 0.52 28.67
CA PHE A 317 21.11 -0.39 27.53
C PHE A 317 21.88 0.16 26.35
N THR A 318 23.15 -0.22 26.24
CA THR A 318 24.01 0.21 25.13
C THR A 318 23.52 -0.27 23.77
N ILE A 319 22.79 -1.41 23.72
CA ILE A 319 22.15 -1.92 22.49
C ILE A 319 21.19 -0.89 21.86
N LEU A 320 20.61 0.02 22.65
CA LEU A 320 19.76 1.08 22.13
C LEU A 320 20.53 2.04 21.21
N ASN A 321 21.84 2.20 21.40
CA ASN A 321 22.65 3.04 20.50
C ASN A 321 22.87 2.34 19.16
N GLU A 322 23.20 1.05 19.16
CA GLU A 322 23.31 0.23 17.95
C GLU A 322 21.98 0.21 17.17
N LEU A 323 20.86 0.05 17.88
CA LEU A 323 19.53 0.10 17.30
C LEU A 323 19.21 1.43 16.64
N LYS A 324 19.58 2.55 17.26
CA LYS A 324 19.38 3.88 16.68
C LYS A 324 20.20 4.04 15.40
N ILE A 325 21.46 3.61 15.41
CA ILE A 325 22.33 3.67 14.24
C ILE A 325 21.70 2.88 13.10
N LEU A 326 21.31 1.62 13.34
CA LEU A 326 20.72 0.75 12.33
C LEU A 326 19.35 1.23 11.84
N TYR A 327 18.51 1.75 12.74
CA TYR A 327 17.21 2.30 12.38
C TYR A 327 17.35 3.54 11.48
N HIS A 328 18.40 4.33 11.66
CA HIS A 328 18.69 5.52 10.85
C HIS A 328 19.63 5.27 9.67
N ASP A 329 20.10 4.03 9.50
CA ASP A 329 20.95 3.62 8.39
C ASP A 329 20.20 3.78 7.05
N ASP A 330 20.92 4.20 6.01
CA ASP A 330 20.31 4.44 4.70
C ASP A 330 19.80 3.15 4.05
N ILE A 331 20.39 1.99 4.35
CA ILE A 331 19.87 0.69 3.92
C ILE A 331 18.48 0.45 4.53
N HIS A 332 18.31 0.72 5.82
CA HIS A 332 17.00 0.58 6.47
C HIS A 332 15.97 1.55 5.87
N LYS A 333 16.36 2.78 5.55
CA LYS A 333 15.49 3.74 4.82
C LYS A 333 15.12 3.28 3.42
N GLN A 334 15.93 2.41 2.81
CA GLN A 334 15.71 1.86 1.47
C GLN A 334 14.95 0.53 1.49
N MET A 335 14.75 -0.09 2.66
CA MET A 335 13.86 -1.25 2.78
C MET A 335 12.43 -0.82 2.44
N GLY A 336 11.81 -1.48 1.45
CA GLY A 336 10.40 -1.25 1.08
C GLY A 336 9.41 -1.52 2.22
N TYR A 337 9.88 -2.12 3.31
CA TYR A 337 9.17 -2.33 4.57
C TYR A 337 10.09 -1.92 5.75
N PRO A 338 9.99 -0.68 6.27
CA PRO A 338 10.82 -0.28 7.41
C PRO A 338 10.47 -1.11 8.65
N LEU A 339 11.48 -1.80 9.17
CA LEU A 339 11.40 -2.53 10.42
C LEU A 339 11.20 -1.53 11.58
N GLN A 340 10.38 -1.92 12.55
CA GLN A 340 10.27 -1.17 13.79
C GLN A 340 11.47 -1.47 14.71
N LEU A 341 11.75 -0.59 15.67
CA LEU A 341 12.92 -0.73 16.56
C LEU A 341 13.00 -2.10 17.26
N TRP A 342 11.86 -2.66 17.69
CA TRP A 342 11.83 -3.98 18.32
C TRP A 342 12.13 -5.12 17.33
N ASN A 343 11.73 -5.00 16.07
CA ASN A 343 12.08 -5.98 15.03
C ASN A 343 13.60 -5.99 14.78
N ILE A 344 14.20 -4.80 14.67
CA ILE A 344 15.66 -4.67 14.51
C ILE A 344 16.37 -5.25 15.74
N CYS A 345 15.85 -4.99 16.94
CA CYS A 345 16.40 -5.55 18.18
C CYS A 345 16.33 -7.06 18.25
N ALA A 346 15.18 -7.65 17.91
CA ALA A 346 15.03 -9.10 17.89
C ALA A 346 16.03 -9.74 16.92
N ILE A 347 16.20 -9.17 15.72
CA ILE A 347 17.17 -9.65 14.73
C ILE A 347 18.60 -9.51 15.25
N LEU A 348 18.96 -8.37 15.86
CA LEU A 348 20.30 -8.18 16.42
C LEU A 348 20.62 -9.21 17.50
N LEU A 349 19.72 -9.41 18.44
CA LEU A 349 19.90 -10.37 19.52
C LEU A 349 19.99 -11.81 18.99
N TYR A 350 19.14 -12.16 18.02
CA TYR A 350 19.13 -13.48 17.40
C TYR A 350 20.40 -13.76 16.58
N CYS A 351 20.91 -12.77 15.84
CA CYS A 351 22.03 -12.97 14.92
C CYS A 351 23.41 -12.72 15.53
N SER A 352 23.53 -11.90 16.57
CA SER A 352 24.83 -11.41 17.06
C SER A 352 25.16 -11.79 18.50
N LYS A 353 24.19 -12.32 19.26
CA LYS A 353 24.32 -12.61 20.68
C LYS A 353 23.93 -14.04 21.02
N SER A 354 24.27 -14.46 22.23
CA SER A 354 24.06 -15.82 22.76
C SER A 354 22.61 -16.19 23.04
N CYS A 355 21.62 -15.43 22.57
CA CYS A 355 20.20 -15.73 22.77
C CYS A 355 19.69 -16.94 21.94
N ASN A 356 20.56 -17.91 21.61
CA ASN A 356 20.25 -19.17 20.93
C ASN A 356 20.64 -20.37 21.80
#